data_AF-A0A2U0S3V1-F1
#
_entry.id   AF-A0A2U0S3V1-F1
#
_cell.length_a   1.000
_cell.length_b   1.000
_cell.length_c   1.000
_cell.angle_alpha   90.00
_cell.angle_beta   90.00
_cell.angle_gamma   90.00
#
_symmetry.space_group_name_H-M   'P 1'
#
loop_
_entity.id
_entity.type
_entity.pdbx_description
1 polymer ?
#
loop_
_entity_poly.entity_id
_entity_poly.type
_entity_poly.pdbx_seq_one_letter_code
_entity_poly.pdbx_strand_id
1 'polypeptide(L)'
;MGMQLIFDVDPNWFVLFFGFLGAWAVLIINRRRNGKQNNFKEQVYLAAAGLTSMVLMELFATQTDLWHYLPGDWPIILWPTYVAAILFGHQLLRFIEERVTLRA
;
A
#
# COMPACT_ATOMS: atom_id res chain seq x y z
N MET A 1 0.53 13.03 36.78
CA MET A 1 -0.31 12.62 35.63
C MET A 1 0.63 12.00 34.61
N GLY A 2 0.66 10.67 34.56
CA GLY A 2 1.63 9.91 33.77
C GLY A 2 1.34 10.02 32.28
N MET A 3 2.38 10.21 31.49
CA MET A 3 2.36 10.25 30.03
C MET A 3 1.95 8.87 29.49
N GLN A 4 0.66 8.68 29.17
CA GLN A 4 0.12 7.47 28.52
C GLN A 4 0.03 7.60 26.98
N LEU A 5 0.76 8.56 26.39
CA LEU A 5 0.72 8.84 24.95
C LEU A 5 1.20 7.68 24.05
N ILE A 6 1.86 6.66 24.61
CA ILE A 6 2.48 5.57 23.82
C ILE A 6 1.56 4.35 23.67
N PHE A 7 0.46 4.26 24.45
CA PHE A 7 -0.39 3.06 24.49
C PHE A 7 -1.87 3.30 24.17
N ASP A 8 -2.28 4.52 23.86
CA ASP A 8 -3.66 4.83 23.43
C ASP A 8 -3.77 4.84 21.89
N VAL A 9 -3.35 3.73 21.28
CA VAL A 9 -3.40 3.57 19.83
C VAL A 9 -4.75 2.97 19.47
N ASP A 10 -5.54 3.68 18.66
CA ASP A 10 -6.85 3.21 18.19
C ASP A 10 -6.71 1.81 17.54
N PRO A 11 -7.49 0.81 17.99
CA PRO A 11 -7.45 -0.56 17.45
C PRO A 11 -7.60 -0.64 15.92
N ASN A 12 -8.30 0.31 15.29
CA ASN A 12 -8.52 0.37 13.86
C ASN A 12 -7.21 0.57 13.06
N TRP A 13 -6.15 1.14 13.67
CA TRP A 13 -4.81 1.17 13.08
C TRP A 13 -4.25 -0.22 12.84
N PHE A 14 -4.49 -1.17 13.74
CA PHE A 14 -4.06 -2.55 13.56
C PHE A 14 -4.84 -3.23 12.42
N VAL A 15 -6.14 -2.92 12.27
CA VAL A 15 -6.95 -3.42 11.15
C VAL A 15 -6.39 -2.96 9.81
N LEU A 16 -6.03 -1.67 9.69
CA LEU A 16 -5.38 -1.13 8.49
C LEU A 16 -4.02 -1.79 8.23
N PHE A 17 -3.20 -1.96 9.27
CA PHE A 17 -1.89 -2.58 9.16
C PHE A 17 -1.98 -4.05 8.69
N PHE A 18 -2.84 -4.85 9.30
CA PHE A 18 -3.02 -6.25 8.91
C PHE A 18 -3.72 -6.39 7.55
N GLY A 19 -4.66 -5.49 7.22
CA GLY A 19 -5.26 -5.41 5.89
C GLY A 19 -4.22 -5.12 4.81
N PHE A 20 -3.32 -4.16 5.06
CA PHE A 20 -2.20 -3.86 4.18
C PHE A 20 -1.26 -5.07 4.01
N LEU A 21 -0.86 -5.72 5.11
CA LEU A 21 -0.03 -6.93 5.04
C LEU A 21 -0.71 -8.07 4.27
N GLY A 22 -2.01 -8.25 4.46
CA GLY A 22 -2.81 -9.25 3.74
C GLY A 22 -2.82 -8.99 2.23
N ALA A 23 -3.11 -7.74 1.82
CA ALA A 23 -3.05 -7.34 0.42
C ALA A 23 -1.64 -7.58 -0.17
N TRP A 24 -0.60 -7.22 0.58
CA TRP A 24 0.79 -7.40 0.15
C TRP A 24 1.17 -8.89 0.02
N ALA A 25 0.72 -9.74 0.95
CA ALA A 25 0.93 -11.19 0.88
C ALA A 25 0.27 -11.81 -0.35
N VAL A 26 -0.97 -11.41 -0.67
CA VAL A 26 -1.68 -11.86 -1.89
C VAL A 26 -0.88 -11.49 -3.14
N LEU A 27 -0.36 -10.27 -3.20
CA LEU A 27 0.46 -9.81 -4.34
C LEU A 27 1.75 -10.62 -4.47
N ILE A 28 2.45 -10.91 -3.37
CA ILE A 28 3.68 -11.73 -3.38
C ILE A 28 3.37 -13.16 -3.86
N ILE A 29 2.30 -13.77 -3.37
CA ILE A 29 1.90 -15.13 -3.76
C ILE A 29 1.56 -15.17 -5.25
N ASN A 30 0.81 -14.18 -5.74
CA ASN A 30 0.47 -14.07 -7.16
C ASN A 30 1.72 -13.90 -8.04
N ARG A 31 2.67 -13.05 -7.62
CA ARG A 31 3.95 -12.83 -8.31
C ARG A 31 4.82 -14.08 -8.34
N ARG A 32 4.91 -14.83 -7.24
CA ARG A 32 5.65 -16.11 -7.19
C ARG A 32 5.07 -17.15 -8.14
N ARG A 33 3.75 -17.17 -8.34
CA ARG A 33 3.07 -18.12 -9.22
C ARG A 33 3.18 -17.77 -10.70
N ASN A 34 3.11 -16.50 -11.07
CA ASN A 34 3.06 -16.08 -12.48
C ASN A 34 4.44 -15.84 -13.14
N GLY A 35 5.52 -15.97 -12.39
CA GLY A 35 6.88 -15.91 -12.93
C GLY A 35 7.29 -14.52 -13.43
N LYS A 36 8.60 -14.35 -13.65
CA LYS A 36 9.32 -13.10 -13.99
C LYS A 36 8.98 -12.57 -15.40
N GLN A 37 7.71 -12.45 -15.79
CA GLN A 37 7.34 -11.86 -17.07
C GLN A 37 7.32 -10.35 -16.97
N ASN A 38 8.25 -9.72 -17.68
CA ASN A 38 8.48 -8.28 -17.79
C ASN A 38 7.35 -7.54 -18.52
N ASN A 39 6.10 -7.69 -18.08
CA ASN A 39 4.94 -7.21 -18.81
C ASN A 39 4.38 -5.94 -18.15
N PHE A 40 4.25 -4.90 -18.97
CA PHE A 40 3.48 -3.68 -18.66
C PHE A 40 2.11 -3.99 -18.03
N LYS A 41 1.50 -5.13 -18.39
CA LYS A 41 0.25 -5.63 -17.80
C LYS A 41 0.33 -5.88 -16.29
N GLU A 42 1.46 -6.37 -15.79
CA GLU A 42 1.66 -6.60 -14.34
C GLU A 42 1.80 -5.27 -13.60
N GLN A 43 2.50 -4.29 -14.18
CA GLN A 43 2.62 -2.95 -13.61
C GLN A 43 1.26 -2.25 -13.54
N VAL A 44 0.46 -2.33 -14.59
CA VAL A 44 -0.90 -1.78 -14.61
C VAL A 44 -1.78 -2.49 -13.58
N TYR A 45 -1.71 -3.82 -13.48
CA TYR A 45 -2.46 -4.58 -12.49
C TYR A 45 -2.07 -4.22 -11.05
N LEU A 46 -0.77 -4.12 -10.76
CA LEU A 46 -0.25 -3.74 -9.44
C LEU A 46 -0.62 -2.30 -9.08
N ALA A 47 -0.50 -1.36 -10.03
CA ALA A 47 -0.91 0.02 -9.83
C ALA A 47 -2.42 0.12 -9.54
N ALA A 48 -3.25 -0.60 -10.29
CA ALA A 48 -4.69 -0.63 -10.07
C ALA A 48 -5.08 -1.28 -8.73
N ALA A 49 -4.47 -2.42 -8.39
CA ALA A 49 -4.73 -3.13 -7.13
C ALA A 49 -4.25 -2.32 -5.92
N GLY A 50 -3.07 -1.70 -6.01
CA GLY A 50 -2.53 -0.84 -4.95
C GLY A 50 -3.36 0.43 -4.78
N LEU A 51 -3.78 1.08 -5.88
CA LEU A 51 -4.64 2.26 -5.82
C LEU A 51 -5.99 1.93 -5.17
N THR A 52 -6.59 0.81 -5.56
CA THR A 52 -7.85 0.33 -4.97
C THR A 52 -7.68 0.08 -3.47
N SER A 53 -6.57 -0.53 -3.07
CA SER A 53 -6.26 -0.77 -1.65
C SER A 53 -6.11 0.53 -0.86
N MET A 54 -5.39 1.52 -1.42
CA MET A 54 -5.21 2.83 -0.78
C MET A 54 -6.53 3.59 -0.63
N VAL A 55 -7.38 3.58 -1.66
CA VAL A 55 -8.73 4.19 -1.59
C VAL A 55 -9.58 3.50 -0.52
N LEU A 56 -9.53 2.18 -0.42
CA LEU A 56 -10.27 1.45 0.62
C LEU A 56 -9.75 1.75 2.03
N MET A 57 -8.43 1.85 2.21
CA MET A 57 -7.83 2.24 3.49
C MET A 57 -8.23 3.65 3.89
N GLU A 58 -8.27 4.58 2.94
CA GLU A 58 -8.68 5.97 3.15
C GLU A 58 -10.16 6.09 3.51
N LEU A 59 -11.03 5.37 2.80
CA LEU A 59 -12.45 5.26 3.15
C LEU A 59 -12.63 4.66 4.53
N PHE A 60 -11.91 3.58 4.85
CA PHE A 60 -11.97 3.00 6.20
C PHE A 60 -11.54 3.99 7.28
N ALA A 61 -10.41 4.68 7.08
CA ALA A 61 -9.87 5.63 8.06
C ALA A 61 -10.82 6.82 8.30
N THR A 62 -11.45 7.33 7.24
CA THR A 62 -12.42 8.43 7.34
C THR A 62 -13.76 8.01 7.93
N GLN A 63 -14.22 6.78 7.70
CA GLN A 63 -15.48 6.27 8.25
C GLN A 63 -15.37 5.81 9.71
N THR A 64 -14.16 5.48 10.18
CA THR A 64 -13.91 5.00 11.55
C THR A 64 -13.37 6.08 12.48
N ASP A 65 -13.40 7.35 12.06
CA ASP A 65 -12.88 8.49 12.83
C ASP A 65 -11.36 8.45 13.09
N LEU A 66 -10.64 7.54 12.44
CA LEU A 66 -9.18 7.38 12.51
C LEU A 66 -8.43 8.58 11.91
N TRP A 67 -8.98 9.17 10.85
CA TRP A 67 -8.40 10.30 10.13
C TRP A 67 -9.47 11.20 9.53
N HIS A 68 -9.27 12.51 9.65
CA HIS A 68 -10.19 13.51 9.11
C HIS A 68 -9.49 14.44 8.13
N TYR A 69 -10.13 14.63 6.97
CA TYR A 69 -9.76 15.69 6.06
C TYR A 69 -10.44 17.01 6.46
N LEU A 70 -9.81 18.12 6.09
CA LEU A 70 -10.46 19.42 6.22
C LEU A 70 -11.73 19.44 5.35
N PRO A 71 -12.85 20.01 5.84
CA PRO A 71 -14.08 20.08 5.07
C PRO A 71 -13.85 20.77 3.71
N GLY A 72 -14.15 20.07 2.62
CA GLY A 72 -13.96 20.55 1.24
C GLY A 72 -12.68 20.06 0.55
N ASP A 73 -11.70 19.56 1.32
CA ASP A 73 -10.44 19.02 0.79
C ASP A 73 -10.54 17.51 0.63
N TRP A 74 -11.12 17.06 -0.50
CA TRP A 74 -11.05 15.65 -0.85
C TRP A 74 -9.64 15.28 -1.33
N PRO A 75 -9.07 14.16 -0.87
CA PRO A 75 -7.69 13.74 -1.13
C PRO A 75 -7.46 13.22 -2.56
N ILE A 76 -8.31 13.60 -3.52
CA ILE A 76 -8.20 13.18 -4.93
C ILE A 76 -6.81 13.51 -5.48
N ILE A 77 -6.15 14.55 -4.98
CA ILE A 77 -4.77 14.93 -5.35
C ILE A 77 -3.70 13.95 -4.84
N LEU A 78 -3.98 13.18 -3.78
CA LEU A 78 -3.10 12.13 -3.25
C LEU A 78 -3.21 10.82 -4.05
N TRP A 79 -4.30 10.60 -4.78
CA TRP A 79 -4.44 9.36 -5.56
C TRP A 79 -3.38 9.22 -6.67
N PRO A 80 -3.04 10.27 -7.45
CA PRO A 80 -1.89 10.25 -8.34
C PRO A 80 -0.56 9.97 -7.63
N THR A 81 -0.37 10.46 -6.40
CA THR A 81 0.86 10.20 -5.64
C THR A 81 0.91 8.77 -5.15
N TYR A 82 -0.22 8.16 -4.79
CA TYR A 82 -0.32 6.72 -4.51
C TYR A 82 0.08 5.89 -5.73
N VAL A 83 -0.45 6.21 -6.91
CA VAL A 83 -0.07 5.52 -8.17
C VAL A 83 1.42 5.63 -8.43
N ALA A 84 1.98 6.84 -8.33
CA ALA A 84 3.41 7.08 -8.53
C ALA A 84 4.27 6.29 -7.52
N ALA A 85 3.88 6.28 -6.25
CA ALA A 85 4.58 5.54 -5.20
C ALA A 85 4.53 4.02 -5.43
N ILE A 86 3.39 3.47 -5.85
CA ILE A 86 3.24 2.04 -6.16
C ILE A 86 4.13 1.64 -7.34
N LEU A 87 4.13 2.43 -8.41
CA LEU A 87 4.97 2.18 -9.58
C LEU A 87 6.45 2.28 -9.24
N PHE A 88 6.84 3.31 -8.48
CA PHE A 88 8.21 3.47 -8.02
C PHE A 88 8.66 2.29 -7.15
N GLY A 89 7.84 1.89 -6.17
CA GLY A 89 8.10 0.75 -5.31
C GLY A 89 8.26 -0.55 -6.11
N HIS A 90 7.45 -0.75 -7.16
CA HIS A 90 7.59 -1.89 -8.06
C HIS A 90 8.94 -1.88 -8.81
N GLN A 91 9.35 -0.73 -9.38
CA GLN A 91 10.64 -0.60 -10.05
C GLN A 91 11.81 -0.82 -9.08
N LEU A 92 11.72 -0.30 -7.85
CA LEU A 92 12.72 -0.48 -6.82
C LEU A 92 12.86 -1.96 -6.41
N LEU A 93 11.75 -2.64 -6.17
CA LEU A 93 11.76 -4.06 -5.78
C LEU A 93 12.38 -4.93 -6.88
N ARG A 94 12.06 -4.62 -8.15
CA ARG A 94 12.67 -5.25 -9.30
C ARG A 94 14.18 -4.99 -9.37
N PHE A 95 14.62 -3.74 -9.18
CA PHE A 95 16.02 -3.39 -9.15
C PHE A 95 16.79 -4.20 -8.08
N ILE A 96 16.20 -4.33 -6.89
CA ILE A 96 16.78 -5.14 -5.81
C ILE A 96 16.84 -6.61 -6.21
N GLU A 97 15.75 -7.18 -6.73
CA GLU A 97 15.72 -8.57 -7.18
C GLU A 97 16.79 -8.86 -8.24
N GLU A 98 16.94 -8.01 -9.24
CA GLU A 98 17.96 -8.14 -10.28
C GLU A 98 19.38 -8.09 -9.68
N ARG A 99 19.64 -7.17 -8.74
CA ARG A 99 20.96 -7.04 -8.11
C ARG A 99 21.31 -8.17 -7.13
N VAL A 100 20.31 -8.74 -6.44
CA VAL A 100 20.49 -9.85 -5.50
C VAL A 100 20.61 -11.17 -6.24
N THR A 101 19.77 -11.41 -7.27
CA THR A 101 19.78 -12.69 -8.02
C THR A 101 20.94 -12.82 -9.02
N LEU A 102 21.55 -11.72 -9.48
CA LEU A 102 22.77 -11.77 -10.31
C LEU A 102 24.06 -11.93 -9.49
N ARG A 103 23.98 -11.93 -8.15
CA ARG A 103 25.14 -12.11 -7.25
C ARG A 103 25.13 -13.46 -6.50
N ALA A 104 24.13 -14.29 -6.73
CA ALA A 104 24.02 -15.66 -6.20
C ALA A 104 24.32 -16.67 -7.32
#